data_AF-V5WM99-F1
#
_entry.id   AF-V5WM99-F1
#
_cell.length_a   1.000
_cell.length_b   1.000
_cell.length_c   1.000
_cell.angle_alpha   90.00
_cell.angle_beta   90.00
_cell.angle_gamma   90.00
#
_symmetry.space_group_name_H-M   'P 1'
#
loop_
_entity.id
_entity.type
_entity.pdbx_description
1 polymer ?
#
loop_
_entity_poly.entity_id
_entity_poly.type
_entity_poly.pdbx_seq_one_letter_code
_entity_poly.pdbx_strand_id
1 'polypeptide(L)'
;MRSKKIFFGTNHSKRVQLTRALITSLVAGAGDYGVLFISMEFLGLPLIAAGSMGMVLGLSISYFSSKIWIFPPVPDEYFKLEISLFISIAIAGMGIHTLILMGGNRWPELHYVVIKSIAVGSMFLWNFSMRRLANSLIRAHYRSRRKTRGKHQPPKGRKPFAVDYPRYRFRRKFSRLLLRTLLPLVFRLDISGDGNTDLQGPLIVAGNHSGFIEVLLMIAYGPKQLELMGAGDVPMEPKFRVFTRLYSFIPVNRGNVDRAAMEKALAVLKQDGFLGIFPEGGIWQSHKSKAQKGVSWIAMNSGAPVLPVSFGGLQNISEALRHFRRPALSITFGNVIPAPPAAHPRGRRFSMQEHAETIMTKIIEGIPLQHREALAAPEQERWRLQIFREGSEEDLSDAIPHREALARLLFTPVLLKTFAVNLKRNVTPLMNLKDSHRGHDLSRAASEILDYLRENPHFFHYRFGNSTALSIRRALEQLRELGRVEEHRLLRIRGEYSCLRPAQHPDRNTAQEKHEYVEYL
;
A
#
# COMPACT_ATOMS: atom_id res chain seq x y z
N MET A 1 21.29 8.02 -9.50
CA MET A 1 20.81 6.70 -10.01
C MET A 1 21.27 5.46 -9.21
N ARG A 2 22.48 5.42 -8.63
CA ARG A 2 23.01 4.21 -7.94
C ARG A 2 22.27 3.85 -6.63
N SER A 3 21.87 4.84 -5.82
CA SER A 3 21.17 4.61 -4.53
C SER A 3 19.78 3.97 -4.69
N LYS A 4 18.96 4.42 -5.66
CA LYS A 4 17.64 3.83 -5.93
C LYS A 4 17.71 2.34 -6.26
N LYS A 5 18.76 1.87 -6.96
CA LYS A 5 18.98 0.44 -7.25
C LYS A 5 19.31 -0.37 -5.99
N ILE A 6 20.00 0.22 -5.01
CA ILE A 6 20.32 -0.45 -3.75
C ILE A 6 19.05 -0.65 -2.92
N PHE A 7 18.17 0.34 -2.81
CA PHE A 7 16.96 0.22 -1.99
C PHE A 7 15.81 -0.54 -2.68
N PHE A 8 15.62 -0.35 -4.00
CA PHE A 8 14.43 -0.85 -4.72
C PHE A 8 14.75 -1.80 -5.89
N GLY A 9 16.02 -2.10 -6.15
CA GLY A 9 16.47 -3.00 -7.23
C GLY A 9 16.39 -4.50 -6.90
N THR A 10 16.81 -5.34 -7.84
CA THR A 10 16.71 -6.80 -7.74
C THR A 10 17.65 -7.40 -6.69
N ASN A 11 17.19 -8.46 -6.02
CA ASN A 11 17.89 -9.08 -4.89
C ASN A 11 18.93 -10.13 -5.34
N HIS A 12 19.41 -10.10 -6.58
CA HIS A 12 20.30 -11.15 -7.11
C HIS A 12 21.79 -10.81 -7.03
N SER A 13 22.14 -9.52 -7.05
CA SER A 13 23.54 -9.07 -7.04
C SER A 13 24.17 -9.26 -5.66
N LYS A 14 25.39 -9.83 -5.63
CA LYS A 14 26.18 -10.02 -4.39
C LYS A 14 26.41 -8.69 -3.67
N ARG A 15 26.83 -7.67 -4.42
CA ARG A 15 27.12 -6.33 -3.88
C ARG A 15 25.87 -5.70 -3.25
N VAL A 16 24.73 -5.78 -3.92
CA VAL A 16 23.46 -5.26 -3.39
C VAL A 16 23.04 -5.99 -2.11
N GLN A 17 23.17 -7.32 -2.07
CA GLN A 17 22.86 -8.10 -0.87
C GLN A 17 23.77 -7.70 0.31
N LEU A 18 25.08 -7.55 0.08
CA LEU A 18 26.03 -7.16 1.12
C LEU A 18 25.72 -5.75 1.66
N THR A 19 25.48 -4.78 0.78
CA THR A 19 25.12 -3.42 1.20
C THR A 19 23.83 -3.39 2.02
N ARG A 20 22.80 -4.13 1.60
CA ARG A 20 21.55 -4.23 2.36
C ARG A 20 21.75 -4.90 3.72
N ALA A 21 22.58 -5.94 3.77
CA ALA A 21 22.91 -6.61 5.02
C ALA A 21 23.62 -5.66 6.00
N LEU A 22 24.59 -4.86 5.53
CA LEU A 22 25.24 -3.84 6.36
C LEU A 22 24.24 -2.84 6.93
N ILE A 23 23.35 -2.29 6.08
CA ILE A 23 22.30 -1.37 6.52
C ILE A 23 21.39 -2.04 7.56
N THR A 24 20.95 -3.28 7.30
CA THR A 24 20.11 -4.04 8.23
C THR A 24 20.80 -4.28 9.57
N SER A 25 22.09 -4.61 9.58
CA SER A 25 22.84 -4.81 10.82
C SER A 25 22.99 -3.53 11.64
N LEU A 26 23.21 -2.38 10.99
CA LEU A 26 23.23 -1.09 11.68
C LEU A 26 21.86 -0.75 12.29
N VAL A 27 20.77 -0.94 11.53
CA VAL A 27 19.41 -0.68 12.02
C VAL A 27 19.01 -1.64 13.14
N ALA A 28 19.34 -2.93 13.00
CA ALA A 28 19.06 -3.93 14.02
C ALA A 28 19.84 -3.62 15.31
N GLY A 29 21.12 -3.24 15.21
CA GLY A 29 21.94 -2.82 16.35
C GLY A 29 21.39 -1.56 17.02
N ALA A 30 21.01 -0.54 16.25
CA ALA A 30 20.39 0.67 16.80
C ALA A 30 19.05 0.36 17.50
N GLY A 31 18.24 -0.55 16.96
CA GLY A 31 17.00 -1.01 17.58
C GLY A 31 17.24 -1.78 18.88
N ASP A 32 18.22 -2.68 18.90
CA ASP A 32 18.64 -3.44 20.07
C ASP A 32 19.09 -2.50 21.21
N TYR A 33 20.06 -1.62 20.93
CA TYR A 33 20.54 -0.61 21.89
C TYR A 33 19.45 0.37 22.33
N GLY A 34 18.57 0.78 21.42
CA GLY A 34 17.46 1.67 21.74
C GLY A 34 16.48 1.02 22.71
N VAL A 35 16.12 -0.25 22.51
CA VAL A 35 15.27 -0.99 23.45
C VAL A 35 15.97 -1.20 24.77
N LEU A 36 17.24 -1.60 24.77
CA LEU A 36 18.04 -1.76 25.98
C LEU A 36 18.01 -0.47 26.82
N PHE A 37 18.34 0.68 26.21
CA PHE A 37 18.35 1.98 26.87
C PHE A 37 16.97 2.36 27.41
N ILE A 38 15.93 2.25 26.58
CA ILE A 38 14.57 2.63 26.99
C ILE A 38 14.07 1.74 28.14
N SER A 39 14.31 0.43 28.05
CA SER A 39 13.91 -0.54 29.06
C SER A 39 14.62 -0.33 30.39
N MET A 40 15.89 0.05 30.38
CA MET A 40 16.61 0.36 31.61
C MET A 40 16.19 1.70 32.20
N GLU A 41 16.22 2.77 31.39
CA GLU A 41 16.08 4.15 31.88
C GLU A 41 14.63 4.49 32.23
N PHE A 42 13.66 4.05 31.41
CA PHE A 42 12.26 4.46 31.56
C PHE A 42 11.38 3.39 32.20
N LEU A 43 11.77 2.11 32.12
CA LEU A 43 10.97 1.00 32.64
C LEU A 43 11.61 0.32 33.87
N GLY A 44 12.83 0.70 34.25
CA GLY A 44 13.53 0.13 35.41
C GLY A 44 13.80 -1.37 35.30
N LEU A 45 13.85 -1.92 34.08
CA LEU A 45 14.03 -3.36 33.88
C LEU A 45 15.48 -3.78 34.16
N PRO A 46 15.70 -4.98 34.76
CA PRO A 46 17.04 -5.53 34.93
C PRO A 46 17.79 -5.67 33.61
N LEU A 47 19.11 -5.44 33.62
CA LEU A 47 19.97 -5.47 32.43
C LEU A 47 19.77 -6.72 31.56
N ILE A 48 19.66 -7.90 32.18
CA ILE A 48 19.48 -9.17 31.46
C ILE A 48 18.13 -9.19 30.72
N ALA A 49 17.06 -8.70 31.35
CA ALA A 49 15.73 -8.63 30.75
C ALA A 49 15.70 -7.60 29.60
N ALA A 50 16.24 -6.40 29.83
CA ALA A 50 16.33 -5.34 28.83
C ALA A 50 17.20 -5.76 27.63
N GLY A 51 18.34 -6.40 27.88
CA GLY A 51 19.23 -6.94 26.83
C GLY A 51 18.59 -8.08 26.04
N SER A 52 17.84 -8.95 26.69
CA SER A 52 17.09 -10.01 26.01
C SER A 52 16.01 -9.44 25.08
N MET A 53 15.29 -8.40 25.51
CA MET A 53 14.28 -7.71 24.70
C MET A 53 14.90 -7.02 23.48
N GLY A 54 16.01 -6.29 23.68
CA GLY A 54 16.76 -5.66 22.59
C GLY A 54 17.25 -6.68 21.57
N MET A 55 17.84 -7.78 22.03
CA MET A 55 18.35 -8.84 21.18
C MET A 55 17.24 -9.52 20.36
N VAL A 56 16.08 -9.79 20.97
CA VAL A 56 14.92 -10.34 20.26
C VAL A 56 14.43 -9.39 19.17
N LEU A 57 14.39 -8.08 19.45
CA LEU A 57 14.03 -7.08 18.44
C LEU A 57 15.07 -7.04 17.30
N GLY A 58 16.36 -6.98 17.63
CA GLY A 58 17.45 -6.94 16.66
C GLY A 58 17.48 -8.17 15.75
N LEU A 59 17.29 -9.37 16.31
CA LEU A 59 17.18 -10.62 15.55
C LEU A 59 15.93 -10.64 14.68
N SER A 60 14.80 -10.11 15.17
CA SER A 60 13.57 -10.00 14.40
C SER A 60 13.77 -9.09 13.19
N ILE A 61 14.27 -7.86 13.40
CA ILE A 61 14.59 -6.92 12.32
C ILE A 61 15.51 -7.58 11.29
N SER A 62 16.56 -8.25 11.75
CA SER A 62 17.53 -8.94 10.90
C SER A 62 16.90 -10.07 10.08
N TYR A 63 16.07 -10.92 10.69
CA TYR A 63 15.40 -12.03 10.02
C TYR A 63 14.45 -11.54 8.92
N PHE A 64 13.57 -10.60 9.27
CA PHE A 64 12.57 -10.09 8.32
C PHE A 64 13.24 -9.33 7.18
N SER A 65 14.20 -8.45 7.44
CA SER A 65 14.97 -7.80 6.37
C SER A 65 15.70 -8.81 5.49
N SER A 66 16.28 -9.86 6.07
CA SER A 66 16.90 -10.97 5.32
C SER A 66 15.92 -11.64 4.36
N LYS A 67 14.72 -11.97 4.84
CA LYS A 67 13.68 -12.66 4.06
C LYS A 67 13.04 -11.78 2.98
N ILE A 68 12.82 -10.49 3.29
CA ILE A 68 12.01 -9.61 2.45
C ILE A 68 12.85 -8.76 1.51
N TRP A 69 14.01 -8.30 1.97
CA TRP A 69 14.75 -7.23 1.34
C TRP A 69 16.13 -7.65 0.87
N ILE A 70 16.90 -8.40 1.67
CA ILE A 70 18.27 -8.78 1.35
C ILE A 70 18.27 -9.89 0.30
N PHE A 71 17.70 -11.06 0.62
CA PHE A 71 17.82 -12.25 -0.22
C PHE A 71 16.61 -12.45 -1.15
N PRO A 72 16.74 -13.28 -2.21
CA PRO A 72 15.60 -13.70 -3.01
C PRO A 72 14.61 -14.53 -2.18
N PRO A 73 13.30 -14.39 -2.45
CA PRO A 73 12.27 -15.09 -1.69
C PRO A 73 12.39 -16.60 -1.87
N VAL A 74 12.13 -17.32 -0.77
CA VAL A 74 12.03 -18.77 -0.71
C VAL A 74 10.56 -19.15 -0.54
N PRO A 75 10.07 -20.26 -1.12
CA PRO A 75 8.71 -20.72 -0.91
C PRO A 75 8.38 -20.90 0.58
N ASP A 76 7.17 -20.50 0.98
CA ASP A 76 6.77 -20.49 2.39
C ASP A 76 6.70 -21.89 3.02
N GLU A 77 6.68 -22.98 2.22
CA GLU A 77 6.79 -24.36 2.73
C GLU A 77 8.11 -24.62 3.48
N TYR A 78 9.18 -23.88 3.17
CA TYR A 78 10.47 -23.98 3.87
C TYR A 78 10.58 -23.02 5.06
N PHE A 79 9.51 -22.35 5.49
CA PHE A 79 9.57 -21.35 6.57
C PHE A 79 10.23 -21.88 7.85
N LYS A 80 9.86 -23.10 8.30
CA LYS A 80 10.42 -23.71 9.52
C LYS A 80 11.92 -23.98 9.38
N LEU A 81 12.35 -24.49 8.23
CA LEU A 81 13.77 -24.71 7.94
C LEU A 81 14.53 -23.39 7.85
N GLU A 82 13.94 -22.38 7.19
CA GLU A 82 14.52 -21.06 7.00
C GLU A 82 14.76 -20.34 8.34
N ILE A 83 13.79 -20.38 9.27
CA ILE A 83 13.92 -19.75 10.59
C ILE A 83 14.88 -20.54 11.49
N SER A 84 14.83 -21.87 11.46
CA SER A 84 15.76 -22.72 12.21
C SER A 84 17.20 -22.45 11.79
N LEU A 85 17.48 -22.46 10.48
CA LEU A 85 18.81 -22.12 9.96
C LEU A 85 19.22 -20.69 10.33
N PHE A 86 18.29 -19.73 10.31
CA PHE A 86 18.61 -18.35 10.73
C PHE A 86 19.10 -18.30 12.18
N ILE A 87 18.36 -18.94 13.09
CA ILE A 87 18.67 -18.96 14.52
C ILE A 87 19.99 -19.70 14.75
N SER A 88 20.19 -20.87 14.15
CA SER A 88 21.44 -21.64 14.28
C SER A 88 22.66 -20.86 13.77
N ILE A 89 22.52 -20.17 12.63
CA ILE A 89 23.59 -19.30 12.08
C ILE A 89 23.90 -18.16 13.06
N ALA A 90 22.88 -17.51 13.61
CA ALA A 90 23.05 -16.42 14.56
C ALA A 90 23.75 -16.87 15.85
N ILE A 91 23.36 -18.03 16.41
CA ILE A 91 24.01 -18.62 17.59
C ILE A 91 25.48 -18.94 17.31
N ALA A 92 25.79 -19.57 16.17
CA ALA A 92 27.18 -19.83 15.78
C ALA A 92 27.97 -18.53 15.59
N GLY A 93 27.35 -17.50 15.01
CA GLY A 93 27.96 -16.17 14.87
C GLY A 93 28.29 -15.52 16.21
N MET A 94 27.40 -15.65 17.21
CA MET A 94 27.68 -15.21 18.57
C MET A 94 28.82 -16.00 19.22
N GLY A 95 28.89 -17.32 18.99
CA GLY A 95 30.03 -18.13 19.45
C GLY A 95 31.37 -17.63 18.88
N ILE A 96 31.42 -17.35 17.58
CA ILE A 96 32.61 -16.76 16.92
C ILE A 96 32.96 -15.40 17.54
N HIS A 97 31.96 -14.54 17.76
CA HIS A 97 32.16 -13.25 18.40
C HIS A 97 32.81 -13.39 19.79
N THR A 98 32.27 -14.27 20.63
CA THR A 98 32.78 -14.53 21.98
C THR A 98 34.19 -15.10 21.96
N LEU A 99 34.48 -16.05 21.06
CA LEU A 99 35.82 -16.64 20.94
C LEU A 99 36.88 -15.60 20.54
N ILE A 100 36.54 -14.67 19.64
CA ILE A 100 37.46 -13.58 19.25
C ILE A 100 37.73 -12.66 20.42
N LEU A 101 36.70 -12.29 21.21
CA LEU A 101 36.90 -11.46 22.41
C LEU A 101 37.78 -12.16 23.45
N MET A 102 37.53 -13.45 23.71
CA MET A 102 38.32 -14.25 24.66
C MET A 102 39.77 -14.42 24.22
N GLY A 103 40.00 -14.67 22.92
CA GLY A 103 41.34 -14.82 22.35
C GLY A 103 42.10 -13.51 22.27
N GLY A 104 41.45 -12.42 21.86
CA GLY A 104 42.06 -11.10 21.75
C GLY A 104 42.50 -10.53 23.09
N ASN A 105 41.81 -10.86 24.19
CA ASN A 105 42.23 -10.45 25.54
C ASN A 105 43.58 -11.06 25.98
N ARG A 106 44.11 -12.05 25.23
CA ARG A 106 45.45 -12.61 25.46
C ARG A 106 46.55 -11.75 24.82
N TRP A 107 46.21 -10.76 24.00
CA TRP A 107 47.15 -9.88 23.31
C TRP A 107 47.01 -8.45 23.87
N PRO A 108 47.73 -8.12 24.96
CA PRO A 108 47.57 -6.85 25.66
C PRO A 108 47.95 -5.63 24.81
N GLU A 109 48.71 -5.81 23.73
CA GLU A 109 49.09 -4.74 22.79
C GLU A 109 47.95 -4.29 21.86
N LEU A 110 46.91 -5.11 21.68
CA LEU A 110 45.75 -4.73 20.89
C LEU A 110 44.71 -4.01 21.75
N HIS A 111 44.39 -2.78 21.37
CA HIS A 111 43.34 -2.01 22.03
C HIS A 111 41.99 -2.75 21.95
N TYR A 112 41.27 -2.86 23.07
CA TYR A 112 39.99 -3.59 23.17
C TYR A 112 38.97 -3.22 22.08
N VAL A 113 38.90 -1.94 21.71
CA VAL A 113 38.02 -1.44 20.64
C VAL A 113 38.33 -2.10 19.28
N VAL A 114 39.61 -2.38 19.00
CA VAL A 114 40.04 -3.05 17.77
C VAL A 114 39.60 -4.51 17.78
N ILE A 115 39.84 -5.23 18.88
CA ILE A 115 39.41 -6.63 19.06
C ILE A 115 37.88 -6.75 18.92
N LYS A 116 37.13 -5.85 19.57
CA LYS A 116 35.67 -5.81 19.48
C LYS A 116 35.19 -5.53 18.06
N SER A 117 35.84 -4.62 17.34
CA SER A 117 35.51 -4.31 15.94
C SER A 117 35.73 -5.51 15.02
N ILE A 118 36.83 -6.27 15.23
CA ILE A 118 37.10 -7.52 14.52
C ILE A 118 36.03 -8.57 14.83
N ALA A 119 35.63 -8.71 16.10
CA ALA A 119 34.59 -9.65 16.52
C ALA A 119 33.23 -9.34 15.89
N VAL A 120 32.81 -8.06 15.87
CA VAL A 120 31.57 -7.61 15.22
C VAL A 120 31.63 -7.85 13.71
N GLY A 121 32.73 -7.46 13.07
CA GLY A 121 32.93 -7.64 11.63
C GLY A 121 32.88 -9.11 11.21
N SER A 122 33.53 -9.98 11.99
CA SER A 122 33.58 -11.43 11.74
C SER A 122 32.20 -12.09 11.91
N MET A 123 31.48 -11.75 12.99
CA MET A 123 30.11 -12.21 13.21
C MET A 123 29.18 -11.78 12.06
N PHE A 124 29.30 -10.54 11.61
CA PHE A 124 28.54 -10.03 10.47
C PHE A 124 28.83 -10.82 9.19
N LEU A 125 30.11 -11.00 8.85
CA LEU A 125 30.56 -11.74 7.66
C LEU A 125 30.07 -13.19 7.68
N TRP A 126 30.14 -13.85 8.84
CA TRP A 126 29.59 -15.19 9.05
C TRP A 126 28.09 -15.22 8.79
N ASN A 127 27.32 -14.38 9.50
CA ASN A 127 25.87 -14.34 9.39
C ASN A 127 25.41 -14.08 7.95
N PHE A 128 26.06 -13.13 7.26
CA PHE A 128 25.78 -12.83 5.86
C PHE A 128 26.08 -14.02 4.94
N SER A 129 27.27 -14.61 5.06
CA SER A 129 27.75 -15.66 4.16
C SER A 129 26.94 -16.95 4.32
N MET A 130 26.72 -17.36 5.56
CA MET A 130 25.94 -18.57 5.87
C MET A 130 24.47 -18.39 5.51
N ARG A 131 23.90 -17.21 5.73
CA ARG A 131 22.51 -16.95 5.34
C ARG A 131 22.33 -16.97 3.82
N ARG A 132 23.29 -16.40 3.09
CA ARG A 132 23.33 -16.45 1.63
C ARG A 132 23.42 -17.90 1.13
N LEU A 133 24.29 -18.70 1.73
CA LEU A 133 24.46 -20.11 1.39
C LEU A 133 23.17 -20.90 1.65
N ALA A 134 22.59 -20.77 2.84
CA ALA A 134 21.32 -21.39 3.20
C ALA A 134 20.20 -21.04 2.21
N ASN A 135 20.04 -19.75 1.86
CA ASN A 135 19.05 -19.31 0.87
C ASN A 135 19.29 -19.95 -0.51
N SER A 136 20.56 -20.06 -0.93
CA SER A 136 20.93 -20.69 -2.19
C SER A 136 20.63 -22.19 -2.21
N LEU A 137 20.96 -22.90 -1.13
CA LEU A 137 20.73 -24.34 -0.97
C LEU A 137 19.23 -24.66 -0.96
N ILE A 138 18.43 -23.94 -0.17
CA ILE A 138 16.98 -24.15 -0.15
C ILE A 138 16.37 -23.94 -1.54
N ARG A 139 16.82 -22.91 -2.26
CA ARG A 139 16.36 -22.66 -3.64
C ARG A 139 16.82 -23.72 -4.63
N ALA A 140 18.04 -24.22 -4.52
CA ALA A 140 18.55 -25.30 -5.35
C ALA A 140 17.74 -26.58 -5.11
N HIS A 141 17.51 -26.93 -3.84
CA HIS A 141 16.65 -28.05 -3.45
C HIS A 141 15.23 -27.88 -3.98
N TYR A 142 14.62 -26.71 -3.82
CA TYR A 142 13.29 -26.41 -4.37
C TYR A 142 13.24 -26.58 -5.90
N ARG A 143 14.23 -26.06 -6.63
CA ARG A 143 14.32 -26.21 -8.10
C ARG A 143 14.47 -27.67 -8.51
N SER A 144 15.30 -28.44 -7.80
CA SER A 144 15.49 -29.87 -8.03
C SER A 144 14.20 -30.66 -7.77
N ARG A 145 13.57 -30.45 -6.61
CA ARG A 145 12.30 -31.06 -6.22
C ARG A 145 11.16 -30.71 -7.17
N ARG A 146 11.15 -29.49 -7.73
CA ARG A 146 10.18 -29.07 -8.75
C ARG A 146 10.43 -29.73 -10.10
N LYS A 147 11.69 -29.95 -10.50
CA LYS A 147 12.02 -30.71 -11.72
C LYS A 147 11.62 -32.17 -11.60
N THR A 148 11.83 -32.81 -10.45
CA THR A 148 11.42 -34.20 -10.21
C THR A 148 9.89 -34.35 -10.07
N ARG A 149 9.21 -33.41 -9.41
CA ARG A 149 7.73 -33.30 -9.43
C ARG A 149 7.15 -32.93 -10.80
N GLY A 150 7.96 -32.44 -11.73
CA GLY A 150 7.54 -32.05 -13.08
C GLY A 150 7.00 -33.20 -13.95
N LYS A 151 7.05 -34.44 -13.48
CA LYS A 151 6.42 -35.63 -14.10
C LYS A 151 5.27 -36.25 -13.28
N HIS A 152 4.90 -35.67 -12.14
CA HIS A 152 3.73 -36.10 -11.36
C HIS A 152 2.80 -34.92 -11.15
N GLN A 153 1.75 -34.92 -11.96
CA GLN A 153 0.55 -34.13 -11.75
C GLN A 153 0.10 -34.34 -10.28
N PRO A 154 -0.18 -33.28 -9.50
CA PRO A 154 -0.66 -33.47 -8.14
C PRO A 154 -1.91 -34.35 -8.18
N PRO A 155 -2.17 -35.20 -7.16
CA PRO A 155 -3.39 -35.98 -7.13
C PRO A 155 -4.57 -35.03 -7.28
N LYS A 156 -5.49 -35.35 -8.21
CA LYS A 156 -6.74 -34.61 -8.47
C LYS A 156 -7.68 -34.72 -7.26
N GLY A 157 -7.28 -34.20 -6.11
CA GLY A 157 -8.22 -33.71 -5.11
C GLY A 157 -8.50 -32.26 -5.46
N ARG A 158 -9.74 -31.91 -5.85
CA ARG A 158 -10.13 -30.50 -5.91
C ARG A 158 -9.84 -29.91 -4.54
N LYS A 159 -8.95 -28.92 -4.45
CA LYS A 159 -8.82 -28.16 -3.20
C LYS A 159 -10.22 -27.68 -2.80
N PRO A 160 -10.64 -27.87 -1.54
CA PRO A 160 -12.02 -27.55 -1.13
C PRO A 160 -12.33 -26.06 -1.30
N PHE A 161 -11.29 -25.21 -1.31
CA PHE A 161 -11.41 -23.76 -1.44
C PHE A 161 -10.39 -23.19 -2.44
N ALA A 162 -10.76 -22.08 -3.08
CA ALA A 162 -9.88 -21.33 -3.99
C ALA A 162 -8.65 -20.75 -3.28
N VAL A 163 -8.74 -20.56 -1.95
CA VAL A 163 -7.64 -20.13 -1.09
C VAL A 163 -7.82 -20.73 0.31
N ASP A 164 -6.73 -21.21 0.88
CA ASP A 164 -6.71 -21.72 2.26
C ASP A 164 -6.77 -20.53 3.23
N TYR A 165 -7.57 -20.56 4.29
CA TYR A 165 -7.59 -19.53 5.34
C TYR A 165 -7.42 -20.18 6.72
N PRO A 166 -6.61 -19.58 7.62
CA PRO A 166 -5.78 -18.39 7.43
C PRO A 166 -4.43 -18.68 6.75
N ARG A 167 -4.03 -17.83 5.79
CA ARG A 167 -2.69 -17.88 5.18
C ARG A 167 -1.63 -17.20 6.02
N TYR A 168 -0.38 -17.64 5.88
CA TYR A 168 0.80 -16.93 6.40
C TYR A 168 0.71 -16.59 7.90
N ARG A 169 0.10 -17.47 8.71
CA ARG A 169 -0.22 -17.26 10.13
C ARG A 169 0.89 -16.54 10.91
N PHE A 170 2.09 -17.12 10.93
CA PHE A 170 3.22 -16.57 11.67
C PHE A 170 3.65 -15.19 11.17
N ARG A 171 3.77 -15.03 9.85
CA ARG A 171 4.22 -13.77 9.21
C ARG A 171 3.22 -12.64 9.46
N ARG A 172 1.92 -12.93 9.38
CA ARG A 172 0.85 -11.94 9.62
C ARG A 172 0.69 -11.61 11.10
N LYS A 173 0.79 -12.60 12.01
CA LYS A 173 0.84 -12.36 13.46
C LYS A 173 2.01 -11.46 13.83
N PHE A 174 3.21 -11.75 13.31
CA PHE A 174 4.37 -10.89 13.52
C PHE A 174 4.17 -9.48 12.94
N SER A 175 3.65 -9.38 11.71
CA SER A 175 3.38 -8.08 11.09
C SER A 175 2.39 -7.25 11.91
N ARG A 176 1.35 -7.89 12.45
CA ARG A 176 0.37 -7.26 13.34
C ARG A 176 1.02 -6.80 14.64
N LEU A 177 1.85 -7.62 15.29
CA LEU A 177 2.60 -7.24 16.49
C LEU A 177 3.50 -6.04 16.21
N LEU A 178 4.32 -6.11 15.17
CA LEU A 178 5.23 -5.04 14.76
C LEU A 178 4.49 -3.73 14.52
N LEU A 179 3.36 -3.77 13.81
CA LEU A 179 2.56 -2.57 13.54
C LEU A 179 1.93 -2.00 14.84
N ARG A 180 1.43 -2.85 15.74
CA ARG A 180 0.90 -2.41 17.04
C ARG A 180 1.97 -1.79 17.94
N THR A 181 3.24 -2.15 17.77
CA THR A 181 4.36 -1.52 18.46
C THR A 181 4.80 -0.23 17.78
N LEU A 182 4.94 -0.21 16.45
CA LEU A 182 5.52 0.93 15.73
C LEU A 182 4.52 2.08 15.49
N LEU A 183 3.25 1.79 15.22
CA LEU A 183 2.27 2.82 14.89
C LEU A 183 2.05 3.81 16.05
N PRO A 184 1.90 3.38 17.32
CA PRO A 184 1.81 4.32 18.44
C PRO A 184 3.08 5.14 18.65
N LEU A 185 4.27 4.71 18.21
CA LEU A 185 5.49 5.52 18.34
C LEU A 185 5.49 6.70 17.35
N VAL A 186 4.90 6.49 16.17
CA VAL A 186 4.90 7.46 15.06
C VAL A 186 3.64 8.33 15.05
N PHE A 187 2.53 7.81 15.54
CA PHE A 187 1.22 8.47 15.51
C PHE A 187 0.62 8.58 16.92
N ARG A 188 -0.27 9.55 17.13
CA ARG A 188 -1.19 9.55 18.27
C ARG A 188 -2.46 8.87 17.82
N LEU A 189 -2.72 7.67 18.32
CA LEU A 189 -3.86 6.86 17.90
C LEU A 189 -4.98 6.99 18.90
N ASP A 190 -6.14 7.40 18.41
CA ASP A 190 -7.42 7.32 19.12
C ASP A 190 -8.22 6.15 18.55
N ILE A 191 -8.60 5.20 19.40
CA ILE A 191 -9.30 3.99 18.97
C ILE A 191 -10.57 3.89 19.78
N SER A 192 -11.71 3.93 19.10
CA SER A 192 -13.03 3.98 19.73
C SER A 192 -14.02 3.01 19.08
N GLY A 193 -15.15 2.83 19.77
CA GLY A 193 -16.20 1.89 19.40
C GLY A 193 -15.95 0.48 19.90
N ASP A 194 -17.02 -0.32 19.94
CA ASP A 194 -16.97 -1.73 20.29
C ASP A 194 -16.39 -2.52 19.11
N GLY A 195 -15.08 -2.38 18.90
CA GLY A 195 -14.27 -3.23 18.02
C GLY A 195 -14.10 -4.63 18.60
N ASN A 196 -15.21 -5.21 19.06
CA ASN A 196 -15.30 -6.30 20.02
C ASN A 196 -14.28 -7.40 19.67
N THR A 197 -13.35 -7.67 20.59
CA THR A 197 -12.29 -8.67 20.41
C THR A 197 -12.85 -10.10 20.23
N ASP A 198 -14.13 -10.26 20.54
CA ASP A 198 -14.89 -11.51 20.53
C ASP A 198 -15.72 -11.73 19.27
N LEU A 199 -15.64 -10.83 18.27
CA LEU A 199 -16.26 -11.07 16.97
C LEU A 199 -15.76 -12.39 16.38
N GLN A 200 -16.71 -13.24 16.01
CA GLN A 200 -16.48 -14.50 15.29
C GLN A 200 -16.69 -14.27 13.80
N GLY A 201 -15.99 -15.07 12.98
CA GLY A 201 -16.22 -15.09 11.55
C GLY A 201 -17.45 -15.92 11.18
N PRO A 202 -17.92 -15.83 9.92
CA PRO A 202 -17.38 -15.00 8.85
C PRO A 202 -17.66 -13.50 9.06
N LEU A 203 -16.69 -12.64 8.74
CA LEU A 203 -16.86 -11.19 8.88
C LEU A 203 -16.15 -10.43 7.76
N ILE A 204 -16.85 -9.44 7.21
CA ILE A 204 -16.26 -8.47 6.28
C ILE A 204 -15.93 -7.20 7.06
N VAL A 205 -14.67 -6.78 7.08
CA VAL A 205 -14.23 -5.52 7.68
C VAL A 205 -14.08 -4.49 6.56
N ALA A 206 -14.93 -3.47 6.56
CA ALA A 206 -15.02 -2.48 5.50
C ALA A 206 -14.65 -1.09 6.02
N GLY A 207 -13.70 -0.40 5.38
CA GLY A 207 -13.34 0.96 5.79
C GLY A 207 -13.11 1.95 4.66
N ASN A 208 -12.99 3.24 4.98
CA ASN A 208 -12.68 4.28 3.99
C ASN A 208 -11.22 4.21 3.52
N HIS A 209 -10.96 4.65 2.29
CA HIS A 209 -9.63 4.52 1.66
C HIS A 209 -9.19 5.78 0.92
N SER A 210 -8.29 6.51 1.54
CA SER A 210 -7.58 7.66 0.97
C SER A 210 -6.08 7.38 0.74
N GLY A 211 -5.52 6.37 1.42
CA GLY A 211 -4.09 6.09 1.36
C GLY A 211 -3.67 4.70 1.87
N PHE A 212 -2.36 4.54 2.04
CA PHE A 212 -1.78 3.26 2.47
C PHE A 212 -1.84 3.05 3.99
N ILE A 213 -1.99 4.12 4.77
CA ILE A 213 -1.93 4.04 6.24
C ILE A 213 -3.13 3.29 6.81
N GLU A 214 -4.31 3.46 6.23
CA GLU A 214 -5.55 2.77 6.60
C GLU A 214 -5.40 1.26 6.49
N VAL A 215 -4.67 0.79 5.47
CA VAL A 215 -4.35 -0.63 5.30
C VAL A 215 -3.51 -1.14 6.48
N LEU A 216 -2.54 -0.35 6.94
CA LEU A 216 -1.70 -0.70 8.09
C LEU A 216 -2.48 -0.68 9.40
N LEU A 217 -3.32 0.35 9.61
CA LEU A 217 -4.20 0.47 10.77
C LEU A 217 -5.17 -0.73 10.84
N MET A 218 -5.79 -1.08 9.72
CA MET A 218 -6.71 -2.22 9.62
C MET A 218 -6.01 -3.55 9.93
N ILE A 219 -4.76 -3.76 9.49
CA ILE A 219 -3.97 -4.95 9.85
C ILE A 219 -3.63 -4.98 11.35
N ALA A 220 -3.26 -3.85 11.92
CA ALA A 220 -2.80 -3.75 13.30
C ALA A 220 -3.95 -3.93 14.31
N TYR A 221 -5.09 -3.30 14.02
CA TYR A 221 -6.19 -3.12 14.96
C TYR A 221 -7.47 -3.85 14.58
N GLY A 222 -7.60 -4.40 13.35
CA GLY A 222 -8.75 -5.23 12.97
C GLY A 222 -8.92 -6.46 13.90
N PRO A 223 -10.13 -7.00 14.02
CA PRO A 223 -10.49 -7.96 15.08
C PRO A 223 -9.59 -9.22 15.07
N LYS A 224 -9.54 -9.94 13.95
CA LYS A 224 -8.68 -11.12 13.75
C LYS A 224 -7.72 -10.95 12.57
N GLN A 225 -7.11 -12.03 12.10
CA GLN A 225 -6.16 -11.99 11.00
C GLN A 225 -6.87 -11.77 9.66
N LEU A 226 -6.83 -10.55 9.13
CA LEU A 226 -7.55 -10.20 7.90
C LEU A 226 -6.90 -10.77 6.64
N GLU A 227 -7.72 -11.26 5.71
CA GLU A 227 -7.35 -11.39 4.30
C GLU A 227 -7.81 -10.15 3.55
N LEU A 228 -6.88 -9.34 3.06
CA LEU A 228 -7.21 -8.08 2.41
C LEU A 228 -7.53 -8.28 0.93
N MET A 229 -8.46 -7.49 0.40
CA MET A 229 -8.65 -7.29 -1.04
C MET A 229 -8.05 -5.95 -1.48
N GLY A 230 -7.31 -5.94 -2.57
CA GLY A 230 -6.59 -4.75 -3.03
C GLY A 230 -6.39 -4.70 -4.55
N ALA A 231 -5.95 -3.55 -5.04
CA ALA A 231 -5.70 -3.35 -6.48
C ALA A 231 -4.71 -4.37 -7.04
N GLY A 232 -5.14 -5.11 -8.07
CA GLY A 232 -4.31 -6.02 -8.85
C GLY A 232 -4.24 -5.67 -10.34
N ASP A 233 -5.03 -4.69 -10.79
CA ASP A 233 -5.08 -4.18 -12.17
C ASP A 233 -3.83 -3.39 -12.56
N VAL A 234 -3.09 -2.86 -11.57
CA VAL A 234 -1.82 -2.15 -11.80
C VAL A 234 -0.72 -2.74 -10.92
N PRO A 235 0.54 -2.80 -11.41
CA PRO A 235 1.67 -3.22 -10.59
C PRO A 235 1.80 -2.34 -9.35
N MET A 236 2.09 -2.93 -8.20
CA MET A 236 2.28 -2.16 -6.96
C MET A 236 3.55 -1.29 -7.02
N GLU A 237 3.52 -0.08 -6.43
CA GLU A 237 4.70 0.79 -6.37
C GLU A 237 5.89 0.05 -5.72
N PRO A 238 7.14 0.26 -6.19
CA PRO A 238 8.32 -0.42 -5.66
C PRO A 238 8.48 -0.31 -4.13
N LYS A 239 8.11 0.83 -3.55
CA LYS A 239 8.20 1.09 -2.10
C LYS A 239 7.25 0.23 -1.27
N PHE A 240 6.12 -0.18 -1.84
CA PHE A 240 5.14 -1.05 -1.17
C PHE A 240 5.36 -2.55 -1.47
N ARG A 241 6.41 -2.90 -2.22
CA ARG A 241 6.75 -4.30 -2.48
C ARG A 241 7.07 -5.08 -1.21
N VAL A 242 7.68 -4.42 -0.23
CA VAL A 242 7.94 -4.99 1.11
C VAL A 242 6.63 -5.44 1.76
N PHE A 243 5.59 -4.59 1.72
CA PHE A 243 4.26 -4.92 2.22
C PHE A 243 3.65 -6.14 1.51
N THR A 244 3.71 -6.19 0.18
CA THR A 244 3.16 -7.34 -0.57
C THR A 244 3.83 -8.67 -0.20
N ARG A 245 5.12 -8.65 0.14
CA ARG A 245 5.89 -9.82 0.60
C ARG A 245 5.59 -10.18 2.06
N LEU A 246 5.35 -9.18 2.91
CA LEU A 246 5.08 -9.35 4.34
C LEU A 246 3.65 -9.81 4.63
N TYR A 247 2.66 -9.16 4.03
CA TYR A 247 1.27 -9.43 4.38
C TYR A 247 0.57 -10.26 3.31
N SER A 248 0.81 -9.97 2.03
CA SER A 248 0.05 -10.47 0.87
C SER A 248 -1.45 -10.11 0.93
N PHE A 249 -2.12 -10.07 -0.22
CA PHE A 249 -3.54 -9.77 -0.33
C PHE A 249 -4.16 -10.54 -1.50
N ILE A 250 -5.49 -10.51 -1.65
CA ILE A 250 -6.22 -10.97 -2.83
C ILE A 250 -6.21 -9.84 -3.87
N PRO A 251 -5.48 -9.98 -4.99
CA PRO A 251 -5.47 -8.97 -6.04
C PRO A 251 -6.83 -8.96 -6.76
N VAL A 252 -7.32 -7.76 -7.07
CA VAL A 252 -8.59 -7.54 -7.78
C VAL A 252 -8.32 -6.76 -9.06
N ASN A 253 -8.72 -7.31 -10.20
CA ASN A 253 -8.73 -6.62 -11.48
C ASN A 253 -9.96 -5.70 -11.57
N ARG A 254 -9.76 -4.43 -11.20
CA ARG A 254 -10.80 -3.41 -11.15
C ARG A 254 -11.28 -3.02 -12.56
N GLY A 255 -12.57 -2.74 -12.69
CA GLY A 255 -13.22 -2.45 -13.98
C GLY A 255 -13.61 -3.68 -14.79
N ASN A 256 -13.16 -4.88 -14.38
CA ASN A 256 -13.55 -6.16 -14.96
C ASN A 256 -14.29 -7.03 -13.92
N VAL A 257 -15.06 -8.00 -14.39
CA VAL A 257 -15.63 -9.03 -13.51
C VAL A 257 -14.52 -10.01 -13.11
N ASP A 258 -13.85 -9.76 -12.00
CA ASP A 258 -12.79 -10.63 -11.49
C ASP A 258 -13.37 -11.81 -10.67
N ARG A 259 -13.92 -12.80 -11.38
CA ARG A 259 -14.50 -13.99 -10.74
C ARG A 259 -13.53 -14.69 -9.80
N ALA A 260 -12.25 -14.77 -10.17
CA ALA A 260 -11.22 -15.44 -9.36
C ALA A 260 -10.96 -14.72 -8.04
N ALA A 261 -10.97 -13.39 -8.01
CA ALA A 261 -10.86 -12.62 -6.77
C ALA A 261 -12.09 -12.81 -5.88
N MET A 262 -13.29 -12.78 -6.48
CA MET A 262 -14.55 -12.97 -5.75
C MET A 262 -14.66 -14.39 -5.17
N GLU A 263 -14.26 -15.42 -5.91
CA GLU A 263 -14.20 -16.80 -5.42
C GLU A 263 -13.24 -16.96 -4.23
N LYS A 264 -12.08 -16.30 -4.27
CA LYS A 264 -11.14 -16.28 -3.13
C LYS A 264 -11.73 -15.57 -1.91
N ALA A 265 -12.44 -14.46 -2.11
CA ALA A 265 -13.12 -13.76 -1.04
C ALA A 265 -14.20 -14.64 -0.38
N LEU A 266 -15.05 -15.29 -1.18
CA LEU A 266 -16.05 -16.23 -0.68
C LEU A 266 -15.40 -17.44 0.00
N ALA A 267 -14.29 -17.95 -0.53
CA ALA A 267 -13.55 -19.04 0.08
C ALA A 267 -13.03 -18.69 1.49
N VAL A 268 -12.55 -17.46 1.72
CA VAL A 268 -12.15 -17.00 3.06
C VAL A 268 -13.35 -17.00 4.01
N LEU A 269 -14.48 -16.46 3.58
CA LEU A 269 -15.67 -16.36 4.43
C LEU A 269 -16.30 -17.74 4.71
N LYS A 270 -16.29 -18.67 3.75
CA LYS A 270 -16.72 -20.06 3.98
C LYS A 270 -15.87 -20.83 5.01
N GLN A 271 -14.71 -20.31 5.37
CA GLN A 271 -13.80 -20.86 6.40
C GLN A 271 -13.87 -20.05 7.70
N ASP A 272 -15.00 -19.39 7.97
CA ASP A 272 -15.23 -18.49 9.12
C ASP A 272 -14.15 -17.41 9.24
N GLY A 273 -13.68 -16.95 8.08
CA GLY A 273 -12.57 -16.02 7.98
C GLY A 273 -12.98 -14.55 8.02
N PHE A 274 -11.96 -13.71 8.10
CA PHE A 274 -12.11 -12.26 8.15
C PHE A 274 -11.57 -11.65 6.87
N LEU A 275 -12.43 -10.97 6.12
CA LEU A 275 -12.09 -10.34 4.85
C LEU A 275 -12.02 -8.83 5.03
N GLY A 276 -10.89 -8.20 4.74
CA GLY A 276 -10.77 -6.74 4.75
C GLY A 276 -10.94 -6.15 3.36
N ILE A 277 -11.78 -5.13 3.23
CA ILE A 277 -12.11 -4.49 1.95
C ILE A 277 -12.30 -2.99 2.11
N PHE A 278 -12.03 -2.24 1.04
CA PHE A 278 -12.32 -0.81 0.97
C PHE A 278 -13.40 -0.57 -0.10
N PRO A 279 -14.68 -0.35 0.30
CA PRO A 279 -15.83 -0.30 -0.60
C PRO A 279 -15.84 0.84 -1.62
N GLU A 280 -14.99 1.87 -1.48
CA GLU A 280 -14.82 2.93 -2.49
C GLU A 280 -14.18 2.40 -3.80
N GLY A 281 -13.43 1.30 -3.72
CA GLY A 281 -12.77 0.68 -4.88
C GLY A 281 -11.54 1.42 -5.40
N GLY A 282 -11.16 2.54 -4.79
CA GLY A 282 -10.11 3.45 -5.26
C GLY A 282 -9.74 4.55 -4.29
N ILE A 283 -8.67 5.30 -4.62
CA ILE A 283 -8.23 6.50 -3.87
C ILE A 283 -8.19 7.76 -4.75
N TRP A 284 -8.65 7.68 -6.01
CA TRP A 284 -8.50 8.76 -6.99
C TRP A 284 -9.57 9.86 -6.89
N GLN A 285 -10.65 9.63 -6.12
CA GLN A 285 -11.73 10.59 -5.86
C GLN A 285 -12.20 10.43 -4.41
N SER A 286 -11.39 10.86 -3.44
CA SER A 286 -11.66 10.70 -2.00
C SER A 286 -12.95 11.37 -1.51
N HIS A 287 -13.51 12.30 -2.29
CA HIS A 287 -14.76 13.00 -1.99
C HIS A 287 -15.98 12.40 -2.73
N LYS A 288 -15.78 11.49 -3.70
CA LYS A 288 -16.88 10.77 -4.38
C LYS A 288 -16.91 9.32 -3.91
N SER A 289 -17.36 9.16 -2.67
CA SER A 289 -17.59 7.89 -1.99
C SER A 289 -18.78 7.12 -2.56
N LYS A 290 -18.82 6.88 -3.88
CA LYS A 290 -19.85 6.01 -4.46
C LYS A 290 -19.56 4.58 -4.04
N ALA A 291 -20.45 4.02 -3.23
CA ALA A 291 -20.34 2.66 -2.76
C ALA A 291 -20.26 1.67 -3.93
N GLN A 292 -19.18 0.89 -3.99
CA GLN A 292 -19.07 -0.17 -4.99
C GLN A 292 -19.89 -1.38 -4.53
N LYS A 293 -20.71 -1.94 -5.42
CA LYS A 293 -21.56 -3.11 -5.14
C LYS A 293 -20.78 -4.37 -4.76
N GLY A 294 -19.46 -4.40 -4.96
CA GLY A 294 -18.62 -5.57 -4.70
C GLY A 294 -18.69 -6.06 -3.26
N VAL A 295 -18.67 -5.15 -2.27
CA VAL A 295 -18.78 -5.52 -0.85
C VAL A 295 -20.13 -6.18 -0.57
N SER A 296 -21.22 -5.59 -1.05
CA SER A 296 -22.58 -6.09 -0.84
C SER A 296 -22.84 -7.40 -1.58
N TRP A 297 -22.23 -7.57 -2.76
CA TRP A 297 -22.28 -8.85 -3.47
C TRP A 297 -21.60 -9.95 -2.66
N ILE A 298 -20.43 -9.68 -2.05
CA ILE A 298 -19.73 -10.67 -1.21
C ILE A 298 -20.58 -10.99 0.03
N ALA A 299 -21.08 -9.98 0.72
CA ALA A 299 -21.96 -10.14 1.89
C ALA A 299 -23.19 -10.99 1.54
N MET A 300 -23.89 -10.66 0.46
CA MET A 300 -25.08 -11.39 0.01
C MET A 300 -24.81 -12.86 -0.33
N ASN A 301 -23.69 -13.17 -0.99
CA ASN A 301 -23.40 -14.54 -1.44
C ASN A 301 -22.70 -15.40 -0.37
N SER A 302 -22.18 -14.77 0.69
CA SER A 302 -21.56 -15.49 1.82
C SER A 302 -22.43 -15.55 3.06
N GLY A 303 -23.43 -14.67 3.18
CA GLY A 303 -24.16 -14.43 4.43
C GLY A 303 -23.34 -13.68 5.49
N ALA A 304 -22.11 -13.27 5.18
CA ALA A 304 -21.23 -12.62 6.14
C ALA A 304 -21.70 -11.18 6.43
N PRO A 305 -21.83 -10.79 7.70
CA PRO A 305 -22.08 -9.41 8.07
C PRO A 305 -20.84 -8.52 7.83
N VAL A 306 -21.06 -7.20 7.86
CA VAL A 306 -20.06 -6.18 7.59
C VAL A 306 -19.79 -5.33 8.85
N LEU A 307 -18.55 -5.31 9.33
CA LEU A 307 -18.06 -4.39 10.35
C LEU A 307 -17.52 -3.11 9.65
N PRO A 308 -18.21 -1.97 9.76
CA PRO A 308 -17.69 -0.70 9.27
C PRO A 308 -16.56 -0.20 10.18
N VAL A 309 -15.48 0.29 9.56
CA VAL A 309 -14.31 0.87 10.25
C VAL A 309 -13.98 2.22 9.63
N SER A 310 -13.96 3.24 10.46
CA SER A 310 -13.74 4.62 10.06
C SER A 310 -12.34 5.05 10.42
N PHE A 311 -11.61 5.62 9.47
CA PHE A 311 -10.27 6.16 9.64
C PHE A 311 -10.28 7.68 9.47
N GLY A 312 -9.83 8.41 10.49
CA GLY A 312 -9.74 9.87 10.50
C GLY A 312 -8.32 10.39 10.74
N GLY A 313 -8.10 11.70 10.52
CA GLY A 313 -6.78 12.35 10.69
C GLY A 313 -5.77 12.05 9.59
N LEU A 314 -6.24 11.58 8.42
CA LEU A 314 -5.38 11.07 7.35
C LEU A 314 -4.73 12.17 6.50
N GLN A 315 -5.12 13.43 6.72
CA GLN A 315 -4.61 14.57 5.98
C GLN A 315 -3.19 14.96 6.44
N ASN A 316 -2.37 15.45 5.52
CA ASN A 316 -1.05 16.05 5.80
C ASN A 316 -0.06 15.17 6.61
N ILE A 317 -0.27 13.85 6.66
CA ILE A 317 0.63 12.91 7.36
C ILE A 317 2.09 13.11 6.93
N SER A 318 2.33 13.19 5.61
CA SER A 318 3.69 13.28 5.09
C SER A 318 4.41 14.58 5.48
N GLU A 319 3.66 15.65 5.73
CA GLU A 319 4.19 16.95 6.13
C GLU A 319 4.45 16.98 7.64
N ALA A 320 3.50 16.48 8.44
CA ALA A 320 3.67 16.37 9.88
C ALA A 320 4.90 15.49 10.24
N LEU A 321 5.09 14.37 9.53
CA LEU A 321 6.25 13.50 9.74
C LEU A 321 7.58 14.15 9.33
N ARG A 322 7.58 15.03 8.30
CA ARG A 322 8.78 15.81 7.92
C ARG A 322 9.21 16.77 9.02
N HIS A 323 8.26 17.27 9.80
CA HIS A 323 8.51 18.15 10.94
C HIS A 323 8.64 17.39 12.27
N PHE A 324 8.85 16.06 12.23
CA PHE A 324 8.97 15.20 13.41
C PHE A 324 7.77 15.28 14.38
N ARG A 325 6.60 15.66 13.88
CA ARG A 325 5.36 15.70 14.67
C ARG A 325 4.63 14.37 14.53
N ARG A 326 4.05 13.88 15.64
CA ARG A 326 3.20 12.69 15.67
C ARG A 326 1.78 13.07 15.26
N PRO A 327 1.31 12.71 14.04
CA PRO A 327 -0.05 13.04 13.59
C PRO A 327 -1.08 12.31 14.44
N ALA A 328 -2.22 12.95 14.71
CA ALA A 328 -3.35 12.31 15.37
C ALA A 328 -4.19 11.55 14.33
N LEU A 329 -4.34 10.24 14.53
CA LEU A 329 -5.17 9.37 13.69
C LEU A 329 -6.27 8.76 14.55
N SER A 330 -7.47 8.62 14.01
CA SER A 330 -8.58 7.93 14.68
C SER A 330 -8.96 6.65 13.95
N ILE A 331 -9.35 5.64 14.72
CA ILE A 331 -9.97 4.40 14.25
C ILE A 331 -11.28 4.23 15.02
N THR A 332 -12.41 4.27 14.34
CA THR A 332 -13.72 4.03 14.96
C THR A 332 -14.30 2.74 14.40
N PHE A 333 -14.59 1.78 15.28
CA PHE A 333 -15.33 0.58 14.91
C PHE A 333 -16.83 0.84 15.09
N GLY A 334 -17.60 0.71 14.00
CA GLY A 334 -19.05 0.88 14.05
C GLY A 334 -19.79 -0.44 14.33
N ASN A 335 -21.12 -0.35 14.38
CA ASN A 335 -21.96 -1.52 14.59
C ASN A 335 -21.97 -2.45 13.37
N VAL A 336 -21.99 -3.75 13.63
CA VAL A 336 -22.05 -4.78 12.60
C VAL A 336 -23.36 -4.68 11.80
N ILE A 337 -23.24 -4.62 10.49
CA ILE A 337 -24.35 -4.53 9.53
C ILE A 337 -24.63 -5.95 9.00
N PRO A 338 -25.86 -6.48 9.13
CA PRO A 338 -26.19 -7.81 8.62
C PRO A 338 -26.09 -7.86 7.09
N ALA A 339 -25.83 -9.05 6.55
CA ALA A 339 -25.83 -9.26 5.10
C ALA A 339 -27.17 -8.85 4.47
N PRO A 340 -27.18 -8.31 3.24
CA PRO A 340 -28.40 -7.86 2.60
C PRO A 340 -29.30 -9.06 2.26
N PRO A 341 -30.64 -8.90 2.37
CA PRO A 341 -31.56 -9.98 2.05
C PRO A 341 -31.49 -10.36 0.57
N ALA A 342 -31.50 -11.66 0.28
CA ALA A 342 -31.51 -12.15 -1.10
C ALA A 342 -32.83 -11.84 -1.83
N ALA A 343 -33.94 -11.85 -1.08
CA ALA A 343 -35.26 -11.47 -1.55
C ALA A 343 -35.53 -10.00 -1.16
N HIS A 344 -35.69 -9.14 -2.15
CA HIS A 344 -36.01 -7.72 -1.96
C HIS A 344 -37.08 -7.31 -2.98
N PRO A 345 -38.13 -6.54 -2.62
CA PRO A 345 -39.23 -6.20 -3.53
C PRO A 345 -38.77 -5.52 -4.82
N ARG A 346 -37.74 -4.68 -4.74
CA ARG A 346 -37.13 -3.98 -5.90
C ARG A 346 -36.02 -4.79 -6.61
N GLY A 347 -35.89 -6.07 -6.27
CA GLY A 347 -34.92 -6.99 -6.84
C GLY A 347 -33.51 -6.92 -6.23
N ARG A 348 -32.72 -7.94 -6.56
CA ARG A 348 -31.37 -8.19 -6.01
C ARG A 348 -30.39 -7.04 -6.21
N ARG A 349 -30.44 -6.36 -7.37
CA ARG A 349 -29.52 -5.26 -7.71
C ARG A 349 -29.75 -4.02 -6.85
N PHE A 350 -31.00 -3.75 -6.48
CA PHE A 350 -31.36 -2.62 -5.62
C PHE A 350 -30.90 -2.88 -4.18
N SER A 351 -31.21 -4.06 -3.64
CA SER A 351 -30.77 -4.47 -2.29
C SER A 351 -29.25 -4.36 -2.10
N MET A 352 -28.45 -4.80 -3.09
CA MET A 352 -27.00 -4.64 -3.02
C MET A 352 -26.54 -3.17 -3.03
N GLN A 353 -27.24 -2.31 -3.77
CA GLN A 353 -26.91 -0.87 -3.85
C GLN A 353 -27.22 -0.17 -2.52
N GLU A 354 -28.43 -0.37 -1.99
CA GLU A 354 -28.88 0.18 -0.71
C GLU A 354 -27.99 -0.29 0.45
N HIS A 355 -27.61 -1.57 0.47
CA HIS A 355 -26.68 -2.09 1.47
C HIS A 355 -25.27 -1.48 1.31
N ALA A 356 -24.80 -1.26 0.08
CA ALA A 356 -23.50 -0.61 -0.15
C ALA A 356 -23.51 0.83 0.36
N GLU A 357 -24.59 1.56 0.09
CA GLU A 357 -24.81 2.93 0.57
C GLU A 357 -24.87 2.96 2.10
N THR A 358 -25.60 2.04 2.73
CA THR A 358 -25.67 1.91 4.18
C THR A 358 -24.29 1.68 4.81
N ILE A 359 -23.47 0.80 4.23
CA ILE A 359 -22.08 0.58 4.67
C ILE A 359 -21.28 1.88 4.59
N MET A 360 -21.34 2.59 3.47
CA MET A 360 -20.60 3.84 3.29
C MET A 360 -21.06 4.92 4.26
N THR A 361 -22.38 5.08 4.46
CA THR A 361 -22.93 6.01 5.44
C THR A 361 -22.41 5.71 6.83
N LYS A 362 -22.42 4.45 7.27
CA LYS A 362 -21.90 4.06 8.59
C LYS A 362 -20.40 4.28 8.73
N ILE A 363 -19.62 4.04 7.67
CA ILE A 363 -18.19 4.37 7.65
C ILE A 363 -17.98 5.89 7.79
N ILE A 364 -18.73 6.72 7.08
CA ILE A 364 -18.59 8.18 7.15
C ILE A 364 -19.05 8.72 8.52
N GLU A 365 -20.16 8.21 9.05
CA GLU A 365 -20.69 8.54 10.38
C GLU A 365 -19.74 8.20 11.53
N GLY A 366 -18.81 7.25 11.35
CA GLY A 366 -17.81 6.94 12.37
C GLY A 366 -16.55 7.82 12.30
N ILE A 367 -16.34 8.60 11.24
CA ILE A 367 -15.20 9.53 11.13
C ILE A 367 -15.47 10.73 12.05
N PRO A 368 -14.53 11.19 12.90
CA PRO A 368 -14.75 12.37 13.73
C PRO A 368 -15.11 13.60 12.90
N LEU A 369 -16.03 14.44 13.39
CA LEU A 369 -16.57 15.61 12.67
C LEU A 369 -15.47 16.50 12.08
N GLN A 370 -14.44 16.81 12.87
CA GLN A 370 -13.26 17.61 12.47
C GLN A 370 -12.48 17.04 11.28
N HIS A 371 -12.69 15.77 10.92
CA HIS A 371 -12.05 15.10 9.78
C HIS A 371 -13.01 14.81 8.62
N ARG A 372 -14.33 15.07 8.78
CA ARG A 372 -15.34 14.85 7.73
C ARG A 372 -15.33 15.92 6.66
N GLU A 373 -14.93 17.15 6.97
CA GLU A 373 -14.91 18.27 6.02
C GLU A 373 -14.13 17.95 4.74
N ALA A 374 -13.04 17.19 4.87
CA ALA A 374 -12.20 16.76 3.75
C ALA A 374 -12.89 15.71 2.84
N LEU A 375 -14.00 15.12 3.27
CA LEU A 375 -14.73 14.06 2.57
C LEU A 375 -16.03 14.55 1.93
N ALA A 376 -16.47 15.77 2.24
CA ALA A 376 -17.66 16.35 1.63
C ALA A 376 -17.49 16.46 0.11
N ALA A 377 -18.37 15.81 -0.63
CA ALA A 377 -18.43 15.95 -2.07
C ALA A 377 -18.75 17.41 -2.43
N PRO A 378 -18.05 18.02 -3.39
CA PRO A 378 -18.47 19.30 -3.94
C PRO A 378 -19.84 19.15 -4.63
N GLU A 379 -20.72 20.13 -4.43
CA GLU A 379 -22.03 20.24 -5.08
C GLU A 379 -21.87 20.55 -6.57
N GLN A 380 -20.90 21.41 -6.90
CA GLN A 380 -20.55 21.74 -8.27
C GLN A 380 -19.04 21.67 -8.45
N GLU A 381 -18.63 21.17 -9.61
CA GLU A 381 -17.23 21.16 -10.02
C GLU A 381 -17.15 21.69 -11.44
N ARG A 382 -16.18 22.57 -11.69
CA ARG A 382 -15.86 23.07 -13.02
C ARG A 382 -14.38 22.84 -13.27
N TRP A 383 -14.08 22.30 -14.45
CA TRP A 383 -12.72 22.10 -14.92
C TRP A 383 -12.55 22.87 -16.23
N ARG A 384 -11.54 23.71 -16.29
CA ARG A 384 -11.13 24.39 -17.52
C ARG A 384 -9.70 24.03 -17.86
N LEU A 385 -9.41 24.03 -19.15
CA LEU A 385 -8.08 23.81 -19.69
C LEU A 385 -7.91 24.73 -20.89
N GLN A 386 -6.80 25.45 -20.91
CA GLN A 386 -6.39 26.27 -22.02
C GLN A 386 -5.00 25.85 -22.50
N ILE A 387 -4.76 25.93 -23.81
CA ILE A 387 -3.48 25.57 -24.41
C ILE A 387 -3.04 26.73 -25.30
N PHE A 388 -1.84 27.25 -25.04
CA PHE A 388 -1.26 28.36 -25.78
C PHE A 388 0.06 27.96 -26.42
N ARG A 389 0.43 28.63 -27.51
CA ARG A 389 1.82 28.58 -27.99
C ARG A 389 2.68 29.51 -27.14
N GLU A 390 3.81 29.01 -26.65
CA GLU A 390 4.73 29.81 -25.82
C GLU A 390 5.19 31.07 -26.58
N GLY A 391 5.05 32.23 -25.93
CA GLY A 391 5.37 33.53 -26.53
C GLY A 391 4.31 34.09 -27.48
N SER A 392 3.10 33.52 -27.49
CA SER A 392 1.95 34.00 -28.26
C SER A 392 0.67 33.99 -27.41
N GLU A 393 -0.26 34.90 -27.72
CA GLU A 393 -1.64 34.90 -27.18
C GLU A 393 -2.59 34.00 -28.00
N GLU A 394 -2.07 33.26 -28.98
CA GLU A 394 -2.87 32.32 -29.78
C GLU A 394 -3.37 31.14 -28.92
N ASP A 395 -4.68 31.08 -28.71
CA ASP A 395 -5.36 30.02 -27.98
C ASP A 395 -5.67 28.83 -28.92
N LEU A 396 -5.08 27.67 -28.62
CA LEU A 396 -5.22 26.42 -29.35
C LEU A 396 -6.24 25.45 -28.71
N SER A 397 -6.98 25.91 -27.71
CA SER A 397 -7.90 25.07 -26.91
C SER A 397 -9.03 24.44 -27.71
N ASP A 398 -9.44 25.08 -28.82
CA ASP A 398 -10.50 24.57 -29.68
C ASP A 398 -10.08 23.35 -30.50
N ALA A 399 -8.78 23.07 -30.61
CA ALA A 399 -8.27 21.81 -31.14
C ALA A 399 -8.65 20.60 -30.25
N ILE A 400 -9.04 20.84 -28.99
CA ILE A 400 -9.47 19.82 -28.04
C ILE A 400 -10.89 20.13 -27.54
N PRO A 401 -11.95 19.82 -28.32
CA PRO A 401 -13.33 19.98 -27.88
C PRO A 401 -13.66 19.35 -26.52
N HIS A 402 -12.98 18.25 -26.15
CA HIS A 402 -13.18 17.55 -24.88
C HIS A 402 -12.18 17.97 -23.78
N ARG A 403 -11.62 19.19 -23.85
CA ARG A 403 -10.58 19.71 -22.95
C ARG A 403 -10.95 19.69 -21.46
N GLU A 404 -12.22 19.85 -21.09
CA GLU A 404 -12.65 19.76 -19.68
C GLU A 404 -12.48 18.35 -19.11
N ALA A 405 -12.73 17.32 -19.94
CA ALA A 405 -12.50 15.94 -19.57
C ALA A 405 -11.00 15.65 -19.42
N LEU A 406 -10.17 16.19 -20.32
CA LEU A 406 -8.71 16.14 -20.20
C LEU A 406 -8.25 16.84 -18.91
N ALA A 407 -8.76 18.03 -18.62
CA ALA A 407 -8.49 18.76 -17.38
C ALA A 407 -8.75 17.86 -16.18
N ARG A 408 -9.91 17.19 -16.13
CA ARG A 408 -10.25 16.28 -15.03
C ARG A 408 -9.25 15.14 -14.85
N LEU A 409 -8.68 14.59 -15.93
CA LEU A 409 -7.58 13.61 -15.84
C LEU A 409 -6.31 14.26 -15.27
N LEU A 410 -5.94 15.43 -15.78
CA LEU A 410 -4.72 16.15 -15.38
C LEU A 410 -4.77 16.59 -13.91
N PHE A 411 -5.93 17.02 -13.43
CA PHE A 411 -6.23 17.31 -12.03
C PHE A 411 -6.45 16.07 -11.17
N THR A 412 -6.12 14.87 -11.66
CA THR A 412 -6.08 13.63 -10.86
C THR A 412 -4.64 13.08 -10.78
N PRO A 413 -3.74 13.70 -9.97
CA PRO A 413 -2.31 13.35 -9.93
C PRO A 413 -2.03 11.88 -9.63
N VAL A 414 -2.89 11.23 -8.83
CA VAL A 414 -2.75 9.81 -8.48
C VAL A 414 -2.81 8.91 -9.72
N LEU A 415 -3.63 9.25 -10.71
CA LEU A 415 -3.74 8.45 -11.95
C LEU A 415 -2.54 8.68 -12.87
N LEU A 416 -2.11 9.93 -13.07
CA LEU A 416 -0.90 10.22 -13.84
C LEU A 416 0.34 9.56 -13.22
N LYS A 417 0.45 9.63 -11.88
CA LYS A 417 1.50 8.93 -11.15
C LYS A 417 1.42 7.41 -11.33
N THR A 418 0.23 6.83 -11.43
CA THR A 418 0.06 5.41 -11.72
C THR A 418 0.67 5.06 -13.08
N PHE A 419 0.43 5.86 -14.12
CA PHE A 419 1.09 5.68 -15.41
C PHE A 419 2.61 5.80 -15.31
N ALA A 420 3.12 6.87 -14.69
CA ALA A 420 4.56 7.12 -14.61
C ALA A 420 5.33 6.11 -13.74
N VAL A 421 4.79 5.74 -12.57
CA VAL A 421 5.51 4.97 -11.55
C VAL A 421 5.17 3.48 -11.62
N ASN A 422 3.89 3.13 -11.69
CA ASN A 422 3.43 1.74 -11.62
C ASN A 422 3.54 1.07 -12.98
N LEU A 423 3.09 1.74 -14.04
CA LEU A 423 3.10 1.25 -15.41
C LEU A 423 4.39 1.60 -16.17
N LYS A 424 5.22 2.49 -15.61
CA LYS A 424 6.49 2.95 -16.20
C LYS A 424 6.33 3.57 -17.60
N ARG A 425 5.24 4.29 -17.79
CA ARG A 425 4.91 5.00 -19.03
C ARG A 425 5.49 6.41 -19.00
N ASN A 426 5.94 6.91 -20.15
CA ASN A 426 6.53 8.25 -20.23
C ASN A 426 5.44 9.33 -20.34
N VAL A 427 4.84 9.68 -19.21
CA VAL A 427 3.75 10.69 -19.13
C VAL A 427 4.15 11.96 -18.39
N THR A 428 5.44 12.16 -18.15
CA THR A 428 5.98 13.30 -17.38
C THR A 428 5.54 14.67 -17.90
N PRO A 429 5.47 14.92 -19.22
CA PRO A 429 4.94 16.20 -19.74
C PRO A 429 3.52 16.53 -19.25
N LEU A 430 2.67 15.52 -19.07
CA LEU A 430 1.30 15.70 -18.57
C LEU A 430 1.22 15.86 -17.04
N MET A 431 2.32 15.63 -16.32
CA MET A 431 2.39 15.80 -14.87
C MET A 431 2.90 17.17 -14.44
N ASN A 432 3.67 17.84 -15.29
CA ASN A 432 4.36 19.09 -14.99
C ASN A 432 3.78 20.23 -15.82
N LEU A 433 2.52 20.59 -15.57
CA LEU A 433 1.81 21.58 -16.39
C LEU A 433 2.38 23.01 -16.29
N LYS A 434 3.17 23.32 -15.24
CA LYS A 434 3.80 24.64 -15.12
C LYS A 434 4.77 24.96 -16.23
N ASP A 435 5.44 23.90 -16.72
CA ASP A 435 6.50 24.02 -17.69
C ASP A 435 5.87 23.95 -19.09
N SER A 436 6.42 24.71 -20.03
CA SER A 436 6.03 24.58 -21.44
C SER A 436 6.73 23.37 -22.05
N HIS A 437 5.98 22.54 -22.77
CA HIS A 437 6.47 21.29 -23.34
C HIS A 437 6.45 21.36 -24.86
N ARG A 438 7.40 20.68 -25.53
CA ARG A 438 7.34 20.58 -26.99
C ARG A 438 6.09 19.79 -27.38
N GLY A 439 5.44 20.16 -28.49
CA GLY A 439 4.28 19.43 -29.00
C GLY A 439 4.56 17.92 -29.13
N HIS A 440 5.75 17.55 -29.61
CA HIS A 440 6.15 16.14 -29.75
C HIS A 440 6.15 15.37 -28.41
N ASP A 441 6.52 16.03 -27.29
CA ASP A 441 6.58 15.40 -25.96
C ASP A 441 5.16 15.16 -25.42
N LEU A 442 4.27 16.13 -25.60
CA LEU A 442 2.85 15.99 -25.25
C LEU A 442 2.18 14.91 -26.10
N SER A 443 2.50 14.85 -27.40
CA SER A 443 1.97 13.83 -28.31
C SER A 443 2.41 12.42 -27.90
N ARG A 444 3.69 12.24 -27.56
CA ARG A 444 4.23 10.98 -27.06
C ARG A 444 3.58 10.59 -25.72
N ALA A 445 3.44 11.53 -24.79
CA ALA A 445 2.82 11.27 -23.50
C ALA A 445 1.33 10.86 -23.61
N ALA A 446 0.57 11.53 -24.48
CA ALA A 446 -0.82 11.15 -24.78
C ALA A 446 -0.89 9.75 -25.41
N SER A 447 0.03 9.44 -26.33
CA SER A 447 0.12 8.12 -26.98
C SER A 447 0.37 6.99 -25.99
N GLU A 448 1.27 7.18 -25.02
CA GLU A 448 1.54 6.17 -23.97
C GLU A 448 0.30 5.82 -23.14
N ILE A 449 -0.57 6.81 -22.86
CA ILE A 449 -1.84 6.58 -22.16
C ILE A 449 -2.82 5.84 -23.09
N LEU A 450 -2.96 6.29 -24.34
CA LEU A 450 -3.87 5.69 -25.31
C LEU A 450 -3.53 4.23 -25.62
N ASP A 451 -2.25 3.91 -25.78
CA ASP A 451 -1.78 2.54 -26.04
C ASP A 451 -2.12 1.62 -24.87
N TYR A 452 -1.95 2.09 -23.63
CA TYR A 452 -2.35 1.32 -22.45
C TYR A 452 -3.88 1.10 -22.40
N LEU A 453 -4.67 2.11 -22.75
CA LEU A 453 -6.14 2.01 -22.78
C LEU A 453 -6.63 1.05 -23.87
N ARG A 454 -5.87 0.87 -24.97
CA ARG A 454 -6.18 -0.13 -26.00
C ARG A 454 -6.17 -1.55 -25.43
N GLU A 455 -5.19 -1.84 -24.57
CA GLU A 455 -5.06 -3.13 -23.87
C GLU A 455 -5.99 -3.22 -22.64
N ASN A 456 -6.31 -2.07 -22.02
CA ASN A 456 -7.07 -1.99 -20.77
C ASN A 456 -8.24 -1.02 -20.86
N PRO A 457 -9.26 -1.30 -21.70
CA PRO A 457 -10.31 -0.34 -22.04
C PRO A 457 -11.11 0.11 -20.82
N HIS A 458 -11.31 -0.76 -19.82
CA HIS A 458 -12.11 -0.45 -18.64
C HIS A 458 -11.41 0.43 -17.60
N PHE A 459 -10.12 0.75 -17.79
CA PHE A 459 -9.32 1.47 -16.78
C PHE A 459 -9.94 2.82 -16.41
N PHE A 460 -10.32 3.65 -17.38
CA PHE A 460 -11.00 4.93 -17.12
C PHE A 460 -12.49 4.77 -16.87
N HIS A 461 -13.17 3.82 -17.51
CA HIS A 461 -14.60 3.57 -17.29
C HIS A 461 -14.91 3.32 -15.81
N TYR A 462 -14.06 2.54 -15.14
CA TYR A 462 -14.19 2.26 -13.71
C TYR A 462 -13.96 3.50 -12.83
N ARG A 463 -13.13 4.44 -13.27
CA ARG A 463 -12.64 5.57 -12.45
C ARG A 463 -13.44 6.86 -12.64
N PHE A 464 -13.94 7.08 -13.86
CA PHE A 464 -14.61 8.31 -14.27
C PHE A 464 -16.05 8.10 -14.77
N GLY A 465 -16.49 6.84 -14.92
CA GLY A 465 -17.75 6.50 -15.57
C GLY A 465 -17.64 6.48 -17.10
N ASN A 466 -18.64 5.90 -17.77
CA ASN A 466 -18.58 5.62 -19.21
C ASN A 466 -18.45 6.87 -20.08
N SER A 467 -19.27 7.89 -19.84
CA SER A 467 -19.28 9.12 -20.64
C SER A 467 -17.96 9.89 -20.49
N THR A 468 -17.56 10.19 -19.26
CA THR A 468 -16.31 10.90 -18.97
C THR A 468 -15.10 10.15 -19.51
N ALA A 469 -15.05 8.82 -19.36
CA ALA A 469 -13.93 8.02 -19.86
C ALA A 469 -13.77 8.11 -21.38
N LEU A 470 -14.89 8.09 -22.12
CA LEU A 470 -14.87 8.26 -23.57
C LEU A 470 -14.40 9.68 -23.95
N SER A 471 -14.89 10.71 -23.27
CA SER A 471 -14.45 12.09 -23.49
C SER A 471 -12.97 12.28 -23.20
N ILE A 472 -12.44 11.70 -22.12
CA ILE A 472 -11.00 11.71 -21.81
C ILE A 472 -10.20 11.07 -22.94
N ARG A 473 -10.64 9.91 -23.44
CA ARG A 473 -9.94 9.22 -24.54
C ARG A 473 -9.90 10.08 -25.80
N ARG A 474 -11.03 10.67 -26.20
CA ARG A 474 -11.09 11.56 -27.36
C ARG A 474 -10.20 12.80 -27.16
N ALA A 475 -10.19 13.38 -25.97
CA ALA A 475 -9.35 14.52 -25.65
C ALA A 475 -7.85 14.18 -25.72
N LEU A 476 -7.45 12.96 -25.34
CA LEU A 476 -6.08 12.48 -25.50
C LEU A 476 -5.72 12.24 -26.98
N GLU A 477 -6.65 11.72 -27.79
CA GLU A 477 -6.47 11.58 -29.25
C GLU A 477 -6.27 12.96 -29.91
N GLN A 478 -7.03 13.96 -29.47
CA GLN A 478 -6.93 15.36 -29.91
C GLN A 478 -5.62 16.02 -29.46
N LEU A 479 -5.22 15.85 -28.20
CA LEU A 479 -3.93 16.33 -27.69
C LEU A 479 -2.75 15.72 -28.44
N ARG A 480 -2.84 14.43 -28.78
CA ARG A 480 -1.83 13.74 -29.58
C ARG A 480 -1.68 14.37 -30.96
N GLU A 481 -2.78 14.67 -31.62
CA GLU A 481 -2.77 15.29 -32.95
C GLU A 481 -2.27 16.73 -32.90
N LEU A 482 -2.77 17.54 -31.95
CA LEU A 482 -2.27 18.90 -31.72
C LEU A 482 -0.75 18.91 -31.50
N GLY A 483 -0.25 18.02 -30.64
CA GLY A 483 1.18 17.90 -30.40
C GLY A 483 1.99 17.45 -31.62
N ARG A 484 1.38 16.74 -32.57
CA ARG A 484 2.01 16.34 -33.85
C ARG A 484 2.07 17.52 -34.82
N VAL A 485 1.03 18.34 -34.88
CA VAL A 485 0.99 19.57 -35.68
C VAL A 485 1.99 20.60 -35.15
N GLU A 486 2.05 20.76 -33.83
CA GLU A 486 2.92 21.71 -33.12
C GLU A 486 4.28 21.08 -32.70
N GLU A 487 4.80 20.12 -33.47
CA GLU A 487 5.91 19.23 -33.07
C GLU A 487 7.11 19.96 -32.46
N HIS A 488 7.56 21.04 -33.11
CA HIS A 488 8.74 21.81 -32.72
C HIS A 488 8.43 23.03 -31.85
N ARG A 489 7.15 23.33 -31.63
CA ARG A 489 6.71 24.49 -30.84
C ARG A 489 6.58 24.10 -29.37
N LEU A 490 6.82 25.07 -28.50
CA LEU A 490 6.54 24.93 -27.07
C LEU A 490 5.07 25.29 -26.83
N LEU A 491 4.37 24.43 -26.12
CA LEU A 491 2.98 24.60 -25.74
C LEU A 491 2.88 24.75 -24.22
N ARG A 492 2.13 25.76 -23.77
CA ARG A 492 1.83 26.01 -22.37
C ARG A 492 0.40 25.59 -22.08
N ILE A 493 0.20 24.79 -21.04
CA ILE A 493 -1.13 24.29 -20.65
C ILE A 493 -1.52 24.96 -19.33
N ARG A 494 -2.63 25.68 -19.33
CA ARG A 494 -3.22 26.28 -18.13
C ARG A 494 -4.48 25.55 -17.74
N GLY A 495 -4.54 25.02 -16.53
CA GLY A 495 -5.74 24.36 -15.99
C GLY A 495 -6.36 25.18 -14.87
N GLU A 496 -7.69 25.19 -14.79
CA GLU A 496 -8.42 25.73 -13.64
C GLU A 496 -9.36 24.65 -13.09
N TYR A 497 -9.34 24.43 -11.78
CA TYR A 497 -10.35 23.64 -11.08
C TYR A 497 -11.01 24.52 -10.01
N SER A 498 -12.33 24.64 -10.10
CA SER A 498 -13.15 25.29 -9.09
C SER A 498 -14.25 24.33 -8.63
N CYS A 499 -14.52 24.35 -7.33
CA CYS A 499 -15.60 23.57 -6.75
C CYS A 499 -16.38 24.36 -5.71
N LEU A 500 -17.71 24.15 -5.69
CA LEU A 500 -18.59 24.65 -4.65
C LEU A 500 -18.87 23.52 -3.66
N ARG A 501 -18.73 23.78 -2.37
CA ARG A 501 -19.05 22.82 -1.30
C ARG A 501 -20.22 23.35 -0.47
N PRO A 502 -21.08 22.47 0.08
CA PRO A 502 -22.16 22.90 0.97
C PRO A 502 -21.62 23.64 2.19
N ALA A 503 -22.31 24.68 2.67
CA ALA A 503 -22.05 25.28 3.98
C ALA A 503 -22.44 24.29 5.10
N GLN A 504 -21.55 24.00 6.04
CA GLN A 504 -21.76 22.92 7.03
C GLN A 504 -21.85 23.39 8.50
N HIS A 505 -22.35 24.61 8.77
CA HIS A 505 -22.78 25.00 10.12
C HIS A 505 -23.98 25.97 10.09
N PRO A 506 -25.08 25.72 10.86
CA PRO A 506 -26.19 26.67 10.99
C PRO A 506 -25.86 27.91 11.84
N ASP A 507 -24.76 27.90 12.58
CA ASP A 507 -24.56 28.79 13.74
C ASP A 507 -23.40 29.79 13.61
N ARG A 508 -23.03 30.14 12.37
CA ARG A 508 -22.20 31.33 12.11
C ARG A 508 -22.84 32.14 11.01
N ASN A 509 -23.15 33.40 11.34
CA ASN A 509 -23.71 34.45 10.49
C ASN A 509 -22.79 34.88 9.32
N THR A 510 -22.02 33.95 8.79
CA THR A 510 -21.12 34.10 7.64
C THR A 510 -21.23 32.81 6.82
N ALA A 511 -22.24 32.75 5.97
CA ALA A 511 -22.22 31.86 4.81
C ALA A 511 -21.09 32.32 3.88
N GLN A 512 -19.83 32.05 4.26
CA GLN A 512 -18.70 32.25 3.38
C GLN A 512 -18.70 31.10 2.37
N GLU A 513 -19.08 31.43 1.14
CA GLU A 513 -18.77 30.62 -0.04
C GLU A 513 -17.28 30.30 -0.03
N LYS A 514 -16.92 29.05 0.29
CA LYS A 514 -15.53 28.63 0.22
C LYS A 514 -15.28 28.19 -1.22
N HIS A 515 -14.98 29.17 -2.08
CA HIS A 515 -14.39 28.90 -3.38
C HIS A 515 -12.99 28.33 -3.14
N GLU A 516 -12.86 27.00 -3.15
CA GLU A 516 -11.55 26.39 -3.19
C GLU A 516 -11.04 26.51 -4.64
N TYR A 517 -10.48 27.68 -4.93
CA TYR A 517 -9.65 27.88 -6.12
C TYR A 517 -8.39 27.03 -5.91
N VAL A 518 -8.39 25.83 -6.48
CA VAL A 518 -7.12 25.12 -6.69
C VAL A 518 -6.58 25.62 -8.02
N GLU A 519 -6.18 26.89 -8.01
CA GLU A 519 -5.24 27.39 -9.00
C GLU A 519 -3.88 26.85 -8.57
N TYR A 520 -3.49 25.70 -9.11
CA TYR A 520 -2.11 25.26 -9.03
C TYR A 520 -1.54 25.13 -10.45
N LEU A 521 -0.88 26.23 -10.80
CA LEU A 521 0.45 26.35 -11.39
C LEU A 521 0.57 26.61 -12.89
#